data_AF-A0A0D7K5D9-F1
#
_entry.id   AF-A0A0D7K5D9-F1
#
_cell.length_a   1.000
_cell.length_b   1.000
_cell.length_c   1.000
_cell.angle_alpha   90.00
_cell.angle_beta   90.00
_cell.angle_gamma   90.00
#
_symmetry.space_group_name_H-M   'P 1'
#
loop_
_entity.id
_entity.type
_entity.pdbx_description
1 polymer ?
#
loop_
_entity_poly.entity_id
_entity_poly.type
_entity_poly.pdbx_seq_one_letter_code
_entity_poly.pdbx_strand_id
1 'polypeptide(L)'
;MHVMTLDEFESAIAALGWKASDFCRATGLHRNTPSRWRNEGVEIPEWVPRHLGLLLDVRRLYAAHTVPASDRAAGWFLEDLERLHAAYLAPPGGKAGE
;
A
#
# COMPACT_ATOMS: atom_id res chain seq x y z
N MET A 1 7.16 -11.23 -11.69
CA MET A 1 6.78 -9.88 -11.18
C MET A 1 5.29 -9.76 -11.36
N HIS A 2 4.53 -9.58 -10.28
CA HIS A 2 3.07 -9.43 -10.37
C HIS A 2 2.74 -8.02 -10.84
N VAL A 3 2.02 -7.89 -11.96
CA VAL A 3 1.53 -6.60 -12.46
C VAL A 3 0.20 -6.33 -11.80
N MET A 4 0.09 -5.20 -11.10
CA MET A 4 -1.16 -4.79 -10.44
C MET A 4 -2.26 -4.62 -11.49
N THR A 5 -3.39 -5.27 -11.26
CA THR A 5 -4.62 -5.10 -12.05
C THR A 5 -5.42 -3.90 -11.55
N LEU A 6 -6.38 -3.45 -12.37
CA LEU A 6 -7.24 -2.33 -11.96
C LEU A 6 -8.16 -2.68 -10.78
N ASP A 7 -8.64 -3.92 -10.72
CA ASP A 7 -9.48 -4.38 -9.61
C ASP A 7 -8.70 -4.41 -8.29
N GLU A 8 -7.42 -4.80 -8.35
CA GLU A 8 -6.52 -4.71 -7.19
C GLU A 8 -6.26 -3.26 -6.79
N PHE A 9 -6.08 -2.36 -7.76
CA PHE A 9 -5.93 -0.93 -7.51
C PHE A 9 -7.17 -0.36 -6.81
N GLU A 10 -8.37 -0.65 -7.34
CA GLU A 10 -9.65 -0.21 -6.76
C GLU A 10 -9.86 -0.76 -5.35
N SER A 11 -9.51 -2.03 -5.13
CA SER A 11 -9.58 -2.66 -3.81
C SER A 11 -8.63 -1.99 -2.81
N ALA A 12 -7.41 -1.66 -3.22
CA ALA A 12 -6.42 -1.02 -2.36
C ALA A 12 -6.83 0.41 -1.96
N ILE A 13 -7.31 1.23 -2.91
CA ILE A 13 -7.78 2.58 -2.57
C ILE A 13 -9.07 2.53 -1.74
N ALA A 14 -9.96 1.57 -1.98
CA ALA A 14 -11.16 1.39 -1.17
C ALA A 14 -10.81 1.00 0.28
N ALA A 15 -9.81 0.14 0.49
CA ALA A 15 -9.29 -0.19 1.81
C ALA A 15 -8.68 1.02 2.55
N LEU A 16 -8.17 2.01 1.81
CA LEU A 16 -7.76 3.31 2.36
C LEU A 16 -8.93 4.27 2.61
N GLY A 17 -10.16 3.92 2.19
CA GLY A 17 -11.32 4.81 2.22
C GLY A 17 -11.26 5.91 1.16
N TRP A 18 -10.46 5.72 0.11
CA TRP A 18 -10.23 6.69 -0.96
C TRP A 18 -11.03 6.34 -2.21
N LYS A 19 -11.43 7.38 -2.93
CA LYS A 19 -11.86 7.28 -4.33
C LYS A 19 -10.67 7.44 -5.25
N ALA A 20 -10.81 7.03 -6.51
CA ALA A 20 -9.75 7.19 -7.51
C ALA A 20 -9.33 8.67 -7.70
N SER A 21 -10.25 9.62 -7.50
CA SER A 21 -9.96 11.05 -7.50
C SER A 21 -9.06 11.49 -6.34
N ASP A 22 -9.19 10.85 -5.18
CA ASP A 22 -8.39 11.16 -3.99
C ASP A 22 -6.96 10.67 -4.20
N PHE A 23 -6.81 9.45 -4.74
CA PHE A 23 -5.50 8.94 -5.16
C PHE A 23 -4.81 9.86 -6.17
N CYS A 24 -5.53 10.31 -7.21
CA CYS A 24 -4.96 11.22 -8.21
C CYS A 24 -4.51 12.55 -7.58
N ARG A 25 -5.34 13.10 -6.68
CA ARG A 25 -5.01 14.34 -5.96
C ARG A 25 -3.78 14.17 -5.06
N ALA A 26 -3.72 13.08 -4.30
CA ALA A 26 -2.63 12.80 -3.37
C ALA A 26 -1.29 12.55 -4.07
N THR A 27 -1.33 12.00 -5.28
CA THR A 27 -0.13 11.62 -6.06
C THR A 27 0.23 12.60 -7.17
N GLY A 28 -0.58 13.65 -7.38
CA GLY A 28 -0.39 14.62 -8.47
C GLY A 28 -0.70 14.08 -9.87
N LEU A 29 -1.28 12.88 -9.98
CA LEU A 29 -1.72 12.32 -11.26
C LEU A 29 -2.94 13.05 -11.81
N HIS A 30 -3.07 13.06 -13.13
CA HIS A 30 -4.25 13.60 -13.78
C HIS A 30 -5.51 12.79 -13.41
N ARG A 31 -6.65 13.47 -13.21
CA ARG A 31 -7.92 12.83 -12.78
C ARG A 31 -8.41 11.70 -13.68
N ASN A 32 -8.03 11.70 -14.97
CA ASN A 32 -8.44 10.68 -15.94
C ASN A 32 -7.53 9.45 -15.94
N THR A 33 -6.38 9.47 -15.24
CA THR A 33 -5.40 8.39 -15.27
C THR A 33 -6.00 6.99 -15.01
N PRO A 34 -6.88 6.79 -14.00
CA PRO A 34 -7.51 5.49 -13.77
C PRO A 34 -8.38 5.02 -14.94
N SER A 35 -9.02 5.95 -15.66
CA SER A 35 -9.78 5.61 -16.87
C SER A 35 -8.87 5.16 -18.02
N ARG A 36 -7.67 5.75 -18.13
CA ARG A 36 -6.69 5.35 -19.15
C ARG A 36 -6.14 3.95 -18.87
N TRP A 37 -5.88 3.64 -17.60
CA TRP A 37 -5.49 2.28 -17.20
C TRP A 37 -6.57 1.25 -17.56
N ARG A 38 -7.85 1.60 -17.36
CA ARG A 38 -8.97 0.71 -17.70
C ARG A 38 -9.17 0.51 -19.20
N ASN A 39 -9.16 1.60 -19.96
CA ASN A 39 -9.75 1.62 -21.30
C ASN A 39 -8.71 1.74 -22.42
N GLU A 40 -7.52 2.28 -22.13
CA GLU A 40 -6.50 2.59 -23.14
C GLU A 40 -5.32 1.60 -23.11
N GLY A 41 -5.39 0.57 -22.27
CA GLY A 41 -4.30 -0.42 -22.14
C GLY A 41 -3.01 0.16 -21.56
N VAL A 42 -3.08 1.32 -20.90
CA VAL A 42 -1.94 1.92 -20.22
C VAL A 42 -1.65 1.10 -18.97
N GLU A 43 -0.44 0.55 -18.86
CA GLU A 43 -0.04 -0.21 -17.67
C GLU A 43 -0.02 0.66 -16.41
N ILE A 44 -0.39 0.06 -15.28
CA ILE A 44 -0.25 0.69 -13.96
C ILE A 44 1.25 0.76 -13.65
N PRO A 45 1.81 1.96 -13.40
CA PRO A 45 3.24 2.10 -13.09
C PRO A 45 3.63 1.31 -11.85
N GLU A 46 4.83 0.71 -11.88
CA GLU A 46 5.33 -0.17 -10.81
C GLU A 46 5.41 0.49 -9.43
N TRP A 47 5.53 1.83 -9.36
CA TRP A 47 5.53 2.54 -8.08
C TRP A 47 4.15 2.55 -7.41
N VAL A 48 3.04 2.42 -8.16
CA VAL A 48 1.67 2.48 -7.63
C VAL A 48 1.40 1.39 -6.59
N PRO A 49 1.63 0.08 -6.88
CA PRO A 49 1.43 -0.96 -5.88
C PRO A 49 2.33 -0.78 -4.66
N ARG A 50 3.59 -0.34 -4.83
CA ARG A 50 4.51 -0.04 -3.71
C ARG A 50 3.98 1.10 -2.83
N HIS A 51 3.51 2.17 -3.44
CA HIS A 51 2.98 3.31 -2.71
C HIS A 51 1.70 2.97 -1.94
N LEU A 52 0.77 2.25 -2.58
CA LEU A 52 -0.47 1.82 -1.92
C LEU A 52 -0.20 0.82 -0.79
N GLY A 53 0.76 -0.10 -0.98
CA GLY A 53 1.23 -0.98 0.08
C GLY A 53 1.68 -0.21 1.32
N LEU A 54 2.53 0.81 1.13
CA LEU A 54 3.04 1.64 2.22
C LEU A 54 1.90 2.36 2.97
N LEU A 55 0.95 2.95 2.25
CA LEU A 55 -0.18 3.65 2.86
C LEU A 55 -1.08 2.70 3.66
N LEU A 56 -1.32 1.49 3.15
CA LEU A 56 -2.09 0.46 3.87
C LEU A 56 -1.38 0.02 5.14
N ASP A 57 -0.06 -0.10 5.10
CA ASP A 57 0.74 -0.44 6.26
C ASP A 57 0.74 0.69 7.31
N VAL A 58 0.85 1.95 6.89
CA VAL A 58 0.71 3.11 7.78
C VAL A 58 -0.69 3.15 8.42
N ARG A 59 -1.74 2.84 7.66
CA ARG A 59 -3.11 2.74 8.20
C ARG A 59 -3.23 1.64 9.25
N ARG A 60 -2.63 0.47 9.01
CA ARG A 60 -2.59 -0.63 9.99
C ARG A 60 -1.86 -0.22 11.27
N LEU A 61 -0.71 0.42 11.13
CA LEU A 61 0.07 0.94 12.25
C LEU A 61 -0.74 1.97 13.07
N TYR A 62 -1.39 2.93 12.40
CA TYR A 62 -2.26 3.90 13.06
C TYR A 62 -3.40 3.22 13.82
N ALA A 63 -4.08 2.24 13.21
CA ALA A 63 -5.15 1.49 13.87
C ALA A 63 -4.63 0.73 15.10
N ALA A 64 -3.44 0.12 15.03
CA ALA A 64 -2.83 -0.58 16.15
C ALA A 64 -2.49 0.33 17.34
N HIS A 65 -2.18 1.61 17.10
CA HIS A 65 -1.72 2.54 18.14
C HIS A 65 -2.75 3.56 18.62
N THR A 66 -3.85 3.76 17.89
CA THR A 66 -4.91 4.71 18.26
C THR A 66 -6.19 4.05 18.75
N VAL A 67 -6.30 2.72 18.64
CA VAL A 67 -7.35 1.92 19.27
C VAL A 67 -6.81 1.39 20.61
N PRO A 68 -7.51 1.55 21.75
CA PRO A 68 -6.99 1.10 23.04
C PRO A 68 -6.66 -0.39 22.99
N ALA A 69 -5.43 -0.71 23.38
CA ALA A 69 -4.86 -2.05 23.30
C ALA A 69 -5.68 -3.06 24.11
N SER A 70 -6.20 -4.08 23.43
CA SER A 70 -6.41 -5.38 24.08
C SER A 70 -5.13 -6.20 23.91
N ASP A 71 -4.79 -7.07 24.86
CA ASP A 71 -3.57 -7.89 24.81
C ASP A 71 -3.44 -8.72 23.51
N ARG A 72 -4.56 -9.01 22.84
CA ARG A 72 -4.60 -9.67 21.53
C ARG A 72 -4.07 -8.78 20.39
N ALA A 73 -4.25 -7.47 20.47
CA ALA A 73 -3.79 -6.51 19.46
C ALA A 73 -2.26 -6.31 19.48
N ALA A 74 -1.61 -6.58 20.62
CA ALA A 74 -0.15 -6.47 20.75
C ALA A 74 0.62 -7.55 19.97
N GLY A 75 0.03 -8.73 19.74
CA GLY A 75 0.64 -9.78 18.91
C GLY A 75 0.69 -9.40 17.43
N TRP A 76 -0.40 -8.85 16.91
CA TRP A 76 -0.50 -8.40 15.51
C TRP A 76 0.43 -7.23 15.19
N PHE A 77 0.78 -6.42 16.20
CA PHE A 77 1.69 -5.28 16.07
C PHE A 77 3.11 -5.71 15.63
N LEU A 78 3.67 -6.76 16.23
CA LEU A 78 5.02 -7.21 15.92
C LEU A 78 5.13 -7.80 14.51
N GLU A 79 4.12 -8.55 14.08
CA GLU A 79 4.06 -9.14 12.73
C GLU A 79 3.94 -8.06 11.62
N ASP A 80 3.10 -7.03 11.84
CA ASP A 80 2.95 -5.94 10.87
C ASP A 80 4.21 -5.06 10.80
N LEU A 81 4.92 -4.86 11.92
CA LEU A 81 6.19 -4.12 11.95
C LEU A 81 7.29 -4.86 11.17
N GLU A 82 7.33 -6.19 11.31
CA GLU A 82 8.26 -7.04 10.57
C GLU A 82 7.98 -7.01 9.06
N ARG A 83 6.70 -7.05 8.65
CA ARG A 83 6.33 -6.88 7.23
C ARG A 83 6.79 -5.53 6.68
N LEU A 84 6.56 -4.45 7.42
CA LEU A 84 6.96 -3.10 7.05
C LEU A 84 8.47 -2.97 6.89
N HIS A 85 9.22 -3.51 7.85
CA HIS A 85 10.67 -3.54 7.80
C HIS A 85 11.17 -4.30 6.56
N ALA A 86 10.62 -5.49 6.29
CA ALA A 86 10.99 -6.28 5.11
C ALA A 86 10.63 -5.59 3.78
N ALA A 87 9.50 -4.88 3.71
CA ALA A 87 9.02 -4.27 2.47
C ALA A 87 9.76 -2.98 2.09
N TYR A 88 10.22 -2.19 3.08
CA TYR A 88 10.70 -0.82 2.83
C TYR A 88 12.05 -0.46 3.45
N LEU A 89 12.51 -1.19 4.46
CA LEU A 89 13.72 -0.86 5.22
C LEU A 89 14.83 -1.89 5.04
N ALA A 90 14.50 -3.10 4.58
CA ALA A 90 15.51 -4.07 4.16
C ALA A 90 16.22 -3.58 2.88
N PRO A 91 17.55 -3.44 2.90
CA PRO A 91 18.29 -3.02 1.72
C PRO A 91 18.16 -4.11 0.63
N PRO A 92 17.87 -3.74 -0.63
CA PRO A 92 17.80 -4.73 -1.71
C PRO A 92 19.19 -5.34 -1.91
N GLY A 93 19.37 -6.59 -1.50
CA GLY A 93 20.60 -7.37 -1.67
C GLY A 93 21.46 -7.59 -0.41
N GLY A 94 20.98 -7.25 0.79
CA GLY A 94 21.68 -7.58 2.03
C GLY A 94 21.69 -9.09 2.29
N LYS A 95 22.86 -9.74 2.18
CA LYS A 95 23.00 -11.13 2.62
C LYS A 95 22.66 -11.23 4.10
N ALA A 96 21.74 -12.12 4.44
CA ALA A 96 21.52 -12.52 5.82
C ALA A 96 22.77 -13.25 6.34
N GLY A 97 23.38 -12.70 7.38
CA GLY A 97 24.39 -13.38 8.19
C GLY A 97 25.80 -12.80 8.09
N GLU A 98 26.20 -12.09 9.14
CA GLU A 98 27.38 -12.45 9.94
C GLU A 98 27.13 -12.08 11.41
#